data_AF-A0A927VCH8-F1
#
_entry.id   AF-A0A927VCH8-F1
#
_cell.length_a   1.000
_cell.length_b   1.000
_cell.length_c   1.000
_cell.angle_alpha   90.00
_cell.angle_beta   90.00
_cell.angle_gamma   90.00
#
_symmetry.space_group_name_H-M   'P 1'
#
loop_
_entity.id
_entity.type
_entity.pdbx_description
1 polymer ?
#
loop_
_entity_poly.entity_id
_entity_poly.type
_entity_poly.pdbx_seq_one_letter_code
_entity_poly.pdbx_strand_id
1 'polypeptide(L)' 'MGVIDQIKETVEKITKDENLMKEFKADPVKAVEKVTGKDLPDDAVEKVISGVKAKMSADKAGDMLGSIKKLF' A
#
# COMPACT_ATOMS: atom_id res chain seq x y z
N MET A 1 -16.91 5.80 -11.93
CA MET A 1 -15.85 5.14 -11.13
C MET A 1 -15.69 5.96 -9.87
N GLY A 2 -15.91 5.37 -8.68
CA GLY A 2 -15.89 6.11 -7.42
C GLY A 2 -14.46 6.35 -6.94
N VAL A 3 -14.28 7.34 -6.06
CA VAL A 3 -12.98 7.66 -5.43
C VAL A 3 -12.37 6.43 -4.74
N ILE A 4 -13.20 5.53 -4.20
CA ILE A 4 -12.78 4.29 -3.53
C ILE A 4 -12.08 3.31 -4.48
N ASP A 5 -12.53 3.20 -5.74
CA ASP A 5 -11.90 2.29 -6.71
C ASP A 5 -10.51 2.78 -7.10
N GLN A 6 -10.36 4.09 -7.27
CA GLN A 6 -9.08 4.72 -7.57
C GLN A 6 -8.07 4.55 -6.43
N ILE A 7 -8.53 4.67 -5.18
CA ILE A 7 -7.75 4.39 -3.98
C ILE A 7 -7.25 2.94 -4.00
N LYS A 8 -8.13 1.96 -4.23
CA LYS A 8 -7.76 0.54 -4.25
C LYS A 8 -6.74 0.24 -5.35
N GLU A 9 -6.96 0.75 -6.55
CA GLU A 9 -6.03 0.55 -7.66
C GLU A 9 -4.66 1.17 -7.36
N THR A 10 -4.64 2.33 -6.72
CA THR A 10 -3.40 3.00 -6.29
C THR A 10 -2.66 2.19 -5.24
N VAL A 11 -3.36 1.71 -4.20
CA VAL A 11 -2.80 0.80 -3.19
C VAL A 11 -2.18 -0.42 -3.88
N GLU A 12 -2.92 -1.07 -4.78
CA GLU A 12 -2.43 -2.27 -5.48
C GLU A 12 -1.20 -2.00 -6.33
N LYS A 13 -1.18 -0.91 -7.09
CA LYS A 13 -0.02 -0.51 -7.90
C LYS A 13 1.21 -0.27 -7.03
N ILE A 14 1.06 0.50 -5.96
CA ILE A 14 2.16 0.79 -5.01
C ILE A 14 2.67 -0.49 -4.35
N THR A 15 1.77 -1.43 -4.01
CA THR A 15 2.16 -2.67 -3.33
C THR A 15 2.84 -3.66 -4.29
N LYS A 16 2.42 -3.68 -5.57
CA LYS A 16 2.97 -4.59 -6.60
C LYS A 16 4.25 -4.07 -7.25
N ASP A 17 4.44 -2.76 -7.30
CA ASP A 17 5.60 -2.11 -7.90
C ASP A 17 6.67 -1.80 -6.85
N GLU A 18 7.81 -2.50 -6.91
CA GLU A 18 8.88 -2.33 -5.93
C GLU A 18 9.49 -0.92 -5.90
N ASN A 19 9.51 -0.20 -7.04
CA ASN A 19 10.03 1.17 -7.07
C ASN A 19 9.06 2.11 -6.36
N LEU A 20 7.75 1.98 -6.65
CA LEU A 20 6.74 2.75 -5.94
C LEU A 20 6.69 2.38 -4.47
N MET A 21 6.91 1.11 -4.10
CA MET A 21 6.96 0.68 -2.71
C MET A 21 8.17 1.27 -1.97
N LYS A 22 9.32 1.40 -2.63
CA LYS A 22 10.50 2.09 -2.08
C LYS A 22 10.25 3.58 -1.90
N GLU A 23 9.70 4.23 -2.92
CA GLU A 23 9.30 5.63 -2.82
C GLU A 23 8.25 5.83 -1.73
N PHE A 24 7.27 4.93 -1.61
CA PHE A 24 6.23 4.99 -0.59
C PHE A 24 6.78 4.79 0.82
N LYS A 25 7.80 3.94 1.00
CA LYS A 25 8.49 3.78 2.28
C LYS A 25 9.24 5.05 2.68
N ALA A 26 9.79 5.78 1.71
CA ALA A 26 10.47 7.04 1.94
C ALA A 26 9.48 8.20 2.15
N ASP A 27 8.48 8.30 1.29
CA ASP A 27 7.51 9.38 1.22
C ASP A 27 6.14 8.86 0.70
N PRO A 28 5.28 8.38 1.61
CA PRO A 28 4.05 7.69 1.23
C PRO A 28 3.03 8.62 0.57
N VAL A 29 2.99 9.90 0.94
CA VAL A 29 2.09 10.90 0.34
C VAL A 29 2.47 11.13 -1.13
N LYS A 30 3.76 11.39 -1.36
CA LYS A 30 4.29 11.66 -2.71
C LYS A 30 4.13 10.49 -3.66
N ALA A 31 4.28 9.26 -3.16
CA ALA A 31 4.05 8.06 -3.97
C ALA A 31 2.57 7.93 -4.40
N VAL A 32 1.64 8.25 -3.52
CA VAL A 32 0.19 8.23 -3.81
C VAL A 32 -0.20 9.31 -4.83
N GLU A 33 0.35 10.52 -4.68
CA GLU A 33 0.17 11.62 -5.64
C GLU A 33 0.74 11.27 -7.01
N LYS A 34 1.94 10.69 -7.08
CA LYS A 34 2.56 10.25 -8.33
C LYS A 34 1.72 9.23 -9.09
N VAL A 35 1.13 8.27 -8.37
CA VAL A 35 0.33 7.19 -8.99
C VAL A 35 -1.03 7.71 -9.43
N THR A 36 -1.62 8.65 -8.67
CA THR A 36 -2.94 9.18 -8.96
C THR A 36 -2.90 10.34 -9.97
N GLY A 37 -1.78 11.06 -10.08
CA GLY A 37 -1.61 12.22 -10.95
C GLY A 37 -2.54 13.40 -10.63
N LYS A 38 -3.12 13.42 -9.41
CA LYS A 38 -4.03 14.44 -8.90
C LYS A 38 -3.83 14.61 -7.40
N ASP A 39 -4.09 15.82 -6.90
CA ASP A 39 -4.23 16.10 -5.48
C ASP A 39 -5.46 15.37 -4.94
N LEU A 40 -5.21 14.24 -4.29
CA LEU A 40 -6.23 13.52 -3.53
C LEU A 40 -6.49 14.26 -2.21
N PRO A 41 -7.73 14.24 -1.69
CA PRO A 41 -7.98 14.75 -0.35
C PRO A 41 -7.19 13.93 0.69
N ASP A 42 -6.68 14.60 1.73
CA ASP A 42 -5.81 13.99 2.75
C ASP A 42 -6.39 12.70 3.35
N ASP A 43 -7.70 12.66 3.59
CA ASP A 43 -8.40 11.48 4.11
C ASP A 43 -8.28 10.25 3.19
N ALA A 44 -8.33 10.47 1.87
CA ALA A 44 -8.14 9.41 0.89
C ALA A 44 -6.68 8.95 0.87
N VAL A 45 -5.73 9.89 0.93
CA VAL A 45 -4.29 9.58 0.99
C VAL A 45 -3.98 8.74 2.23
N GLU A 46 -4.43 9.14 3.41
CA GLU A 46 -4.22 8.36 4.64
C GLU A 46 -4.82 6.95 4.56
N LYS A 47 -5.99 6.79 3.94
CA LYS A 47 -6.60 5.47 3.71
C LYS A 47 -5.77 4.60 2.77
N VAL A 48 -5.24 5.17 1.68
CA VAL A 48 -4.30 4.47 0.79
C VAL A 48 -3.06 4.05 1.59
N ILE A 49 -2.48 4.97 2.34
CA ILE A 49 -1.25 4.73 3.08
C ILE A 49 -1.44 3.61 4.10
N SER A 50 -2.53 3.70 4.86
CA SER A 50 -2.91 2.69 5.85
C SER A 50 -3.19 1.34 5.19
N GLY A 51 -3.88 1.33 4.05
CA GLY A 51 -4.13 0.11 3.28
C GLY A 51 -2.84 -0.58 2.80
N VAL A 52 -1.89 0.17 2.24
CA VAL A 52 -0.58 -0.36 1.82
C VAL A 52 0.21 -0.90 3.02
N LYS A 53 0.30 -0.14 4.11
CA LYS A 53 1.00 -0.60 5.34
C LYS A 53 0.35 -1.84 5.93
N ALA A 54 -0.99 -1.89 6.00
CA ALA A 54 -1.73 -3.03 6.52
C ALA A 54 -1.47 -4.28 5.68
N LYS A 55 -1.48 -4.16 4.34
CA LYS A 55 -1.17 -5.26 3.42
C LYS A 55 0.26 -5.77 3.63
N MET A 56 1.24 -4.86 3.74
CA MET A 56 2.64 -5.21 3.98
C MET A 56 2.87 -5.90 5.34
N SER A 57 2.15 -5.48 6.39
CA SER A 57 2.18 -6.13 7.71
C SER A 57 1.48 -7.49 7.70
N ALA A 58 0.35 -7.60 6.99
CA ALA A 58 -0.38 -8.86 6.83
C ALA A 58 0.44 -9.89 6.06
N ASP A 59 1.12 -9.50 4.98
CA ASP A 59 2.06 -10.38 4.25
C ASP A 59 3.19 -10.87 5.16
N LYS A 60 3.85 -9.98 5.92
CA LYS A 60 4.90 -10.37 6.88
C LYS A 60 4.39 -11.32 7.97
N ALA A 61 3.19 -11.07 8.50
CA ALA A 61 2.58 -11.95 9.50
C ALA A 61 2.22 -13.31 8.89
N GLY A 62 1.72 -13.34 7.65
CA GLY A 62 1.45 -14.56 6.90
C GLY A 62 2.72 -15.38 6.68
N ASP A 63 3.81 -14.75 6.26
CA ASP A 63 5.12 -15.39 6.10
C ASP A 63 5.67 -15.92 7.43
N MET A 64 5.55 -15.17 8.51
CA MET A 64 5.97 -15.62 9.84
C MET A 64 5.13 -16.80 10.34
N LEU A 65 3.80 -16.74 10.22
CA LEU A 65 2.92 -17.84 10.63
C LEU A 65 3.13 -19.09 9.77
N GLY A 66 3.31 -18.91 8.46
CA GLY A 66 3.64 -19.99 7.53
C GLY A 66 4.99 -20.62 7.85
N SER A 67 5.97 -19.79 8.21
CA SER A 67 7.27 -20.25 8.71
C SER A 67 7.09 -21.04 10.00
N ILE A 68 6.45 -20.47 11.03
CA ILE A 68 6.16 -21.10 12.34
C ILE A 68 5.51 -22.47 12.16
N LYS A 69 4.50 -22.58 11.29
CA LYS A 69 3.83 -23.85 11.00
C LYS A 69 4.74 -24.91 10.37
N LYS A 70 5.84 -24.51 9.74
CA LYS A 70 6.82 -25.41 9.12
C LYS A 70 7.89 -25.90 10.10
N LEU A 71 8.05 -25.25 11.26
CA LEU A 71 9.00 -25.67 12.29
C LEU A 71 8.38 -26.57 13.39
N PHE A 72 7.05 -26.75 13.38
CA PHE A 72 6.30 -27.58 14.33
C PHE A 72 5.67 -28.80 13.67
#